data_AF-A0AAE6SKD7-F1
#
_entry.id   AF-A0AAE6SKD7-F1
#
_cell.length_a   1.000
_cell.length_b   1.000
_cell.length_c   1.000
_cell.angle_alpha   90.00
_cell.angle_beta   90.00
_cell.angle_gamma   90.00
#
_symmetry.space_group_name_H-M   'P 1'
#
loop_
_entity.id
_entity.type
_entity.pdbx_description
1 polymer ?
#
loop_
_entity_poly.entity_id
_entity_poly.type
_entity_poly.pdbx_seq_one_letter_code
_entity_poly.pdbx_strand_id
1 'polypeptide(L)'
;MRYFAWAAHGSEPAFVGPVNPRTGKRSQAGSLSAFSWRSDRDRFIEQTKGAAVAVTAKQARELKAGLDERAFNELVAVLAGGGL
;
A
#
# COMPACT_ATOMS: atom_id res chain seq x y z
N MET A 1 5.60 -14.50 -3.16
CA MET A 1 5.95 -13.08 -3.41
C MET A 1 4.66 -12.27 -3.30
N ARG A 2 4.71 -10.99 -2.89
CA ARG A 2 3.50 -10.15 -2.75
C ARG A 2 3.49 -9.07 -3.84
N TYR A 3 2.32 -8.83 -4.41
CA TYR A 3 2.09 -7.83 -5.45
C TYR A 3 1.22 -6.72 -4.87
N PHE A 4 1.50 -5.47 -5.24
CA PHE A 4 0.85 -4.31 -4.61
C PHE A 4 0.22 -3.39 -5.64
N ALA A 5 -0.92 -2.80 -5.27
CA ALA A 5 -1.53 -1.68 -5.96
C ALA A 5 -1.76 -0.52 -5.00
N TRP A 6 -1.66 0.71 -5.50
CA TRP A 6 -1.85 1.93 -4.73
C TRP A 6 -2.90 2.82 -5.37
N ALA A 7 -3.88 3.28 -4.58
CA ALA A 7 -4.82 4.31 -4.95
C ALA A 7 -4.57 5.55 -4.08
N ALA A 8 -4.11 6.64 -4.69
CA ALA A 8 -3.79 7.89 -3.99
C ALA A 8 -5.06 8.63 -3.53
N HIS A 9 -4.98 9.32 -2.39
CA HIS A 9 -6.05 10.22 -1.93
C HIS A 9 -5.92 11.58 -2.61
N GLY A 10 -6.24 11.65 -3.90
CA GLY A 10 -6.15 12.87 -4.71
C GLY A 10 -4.83 13.00 -5.50
N SER A 11 -4.65 14.17 -6.12
CA SER A 11 -3.52 14.48 -7.00
C SER A 11 -2.25 14.86 -6.25
N GLU A 12 -2.37 15.41 -5.04
CA GLU A 12 -1.24 15.83 -4.23
C GLU A 12 -1.01 14.88 -3.04
N PRO A 13 0.25 14.60 -2.67
CA PRO A 13 0.54 13.77 -1.50
C PRO A 13 0.09 14.44 -0.19
N ALA A 14 -0.94 13.88 0.45
CA ALA A 14 -1.27 14.17 1.84
C ALA A 14 -0.62 13.13 2.77
N PHE A 15 -0.15 13.56 3.95
CA PHE A 15 0.48 12.67 4.93
C PHE A 15 -0.41 12.46 6.15
N VAL A 16 -0.52 11.20 6.60
CA VAL A 16 -1.44 10.77 7.67
C VAL A 16 -0.77 9.92 8.72
N GLY A 17 -1.41 9.87 9.89
CA GLY A 17 -0.96 9.07 11.02
C GLY A 17 0.26 9.64 11.75
N PRO A 18 0.76 8.92 12.76
CA PRO A 18 1.92 9.33 13.54
C PRO A 18 3.19 9.30 12.69
N VAL A 19 4.19 10.08 13.13
CA VAL A 19 5.54 10.06 12.57
C VAL A 19 6.25 8.80 13.03
N ASN A 20 6.96 8.12 12.12
CA ASN A 20 7.85 7.04 12.49
C ASN A 20 9.02 7.61 13.31
N PRO A 21 9.19 7.23 14.59
CA PRO A 21 10.19 7.84 15.47
C PRO A 21 11.63 7.58 15.03
N ARG A 22 11.89 6.51 14.26
CA ARG A 22 13.22 6.16 13.78
C ARG A 22 13.62 6.91 12.51
N THR A 23 12.66 7.23 11.63
CA THR A 23 12.96 7.79 10.31
C THR A 23 12.45 9.23 10.11
N GLY A 24 11.61 9.74 11.01
CA GLY A 24 10.97 11.04 10.88
C GLY A 24 9.90 11.11 9.77
N LYS A 25 9.62 10.01 9.06
CA LYS A 25 8.69 9.97 7.93
C LYS A 25 7.25 9.71 8.38
N ARG A 26 6.29 10.18 7.58
CA ARG A 26 4.85 9.84 7.70
C ARG A 26 4.40 8.96 6.55
N SER A 27 3.28 8.27 6.75
CA SER A 27 2.60 7.54 5.67
C SER A 27 1.81 8.50 4.79
N GLN A 28 1.70 8.20 3.51
CA GLN A 28 0.82 8.92 2.59
C GLN A 28 -0.64 8.45 2.71
N ALA A 29 -1.55 9.39 2.50
CA ALA A 29 -2.98 9.17 2.41
C ALA A 29 -3.30 8.43 1.11
N GLY A 30 -4.06 7.34 1.24
CA GLY A 30 -4.41 6.46 0.13
C GLY A 30 -4.48 5.00 0.57
N SER A 31 -5.00 4.19 -0.33
CA SER A 31 -5.29 2.77 -0.11
C SER A 31 -4.22 1.90 -0.73
N LEU A 32 -3.60 1.06 0.09
CA LEU A 32 -2.68 0.01 -0.36
C LEU A 32 -3.47 -1.30 -0.45
N SER A 33 -3.39 -1.98 -1.58
CA SER A 33 -3.92 -3.33 -1.76
C SER A 33 -2.75 -4.30 -1.95
N ALA A 34 -2.86 -5.51 -1.40
CA ALA A 34 -1.84 -6.55 -1.49
C ALA A 34 -2.44 -7.85 -2.04
N PHE A 35 -1.68 -8.55 -2.88
CA PHE A 35 -2.15 -9.74 -3.60
C PHE A 35 -1.08 -10.84 -3.56
N SER A 36 -1.55 -12.09 -3.48
CA SER A 36 -0.69 -13.27 -3.59
C SER A 36 -0.24 -13.56 -5.03
N TRP A 37 -1.06 -13.15 -6.01
CA TRP A 37 -0.81 -13.37 -7.43
C TRP A 37 -0.77 -12.07 -8.23
N ARG A 38 0.10 -12.02 -9.24
CA ARG A 38 0.25 -10.86 -10.13
C ARG A 38 -1.02 -10.61 -10.94
N SER A 39 -1.65 -11.69 -11.41
CA SER A 39 -2.90 -11.66 -12.19
C SER A 39 -4.04 -10.99 -11.41
N ASP A 40 -4.15 -11.26 -10.12
CA ASP A 40 -5.22 -10.70 -9.28
C ASP A 40 -5.04 -9.20 -9.09
N ARG A 41 -3.79 -8.76 -8.88
CA ARG A 41 -3.44 -7.33 -8.86
C ARG A 41 -3.79 -6.67 -10.19
N ASP A 42 -3.38 -7.28 -11.30
CA ASP A 42 -3.56 -6.69 -12.64
C ASP A 42 -5.05 -6.59 -12.98
N ARG A 43 -5.85 -7.61 -12.65
CA ARG A 43 -7.32 -7.58 -12.75
C ARG A 43 -7.95 -6.51 -11.86
N PHE A 44 -7.48 -6.36 -10.62
CA PHE A 44 -7.96 -5.31 -9.72
C PHE A 44 -7.69 -3.91 -10.31
N ILE A 45 -6.49 -3.67 -10.83
CA ILE A 45 -6.13 -2.39 -11.47
C ILE A 45 -7.07 -2.09 -12.65
N GLU A 46 -7.32 -3.07 -13.52
CA GLU A 46 -8.25 -2.93 -14.63
C GLU A 46 -9.67 -2.56 -14.14
N GLN A 47 -10.17 -3.24 -13.11
CA GLN A 47 -11.47 -2.96 -12.51
C GLN A 47 -11.57 -1.55 -11.91
N THR A 48 -10.46 -1.01 -11.39
CA THR A 48 -10.42 0.37 -10.89
C THR A 48 -10.32 1.43 -11.98
N LYS A 49 -10.28 1.05 -13.26
CA LYS A 49 -10.18 1.97 -14.41
C LYS A 49 -9.04 2.99 -14.27
N GLY A 50 -7.91 2.55 -13.72
CA GLY A 50 -6.72 3.39 -13.51
C GLY A 50 -6.71 4.20 -12.22
N ALA A 51 -7.73 4.11 -11.36
CA ALA A 51 -7.70 4.76 -10.04
C ALA A 51 -6.65 4.13 -9.10
N ALA A 52 -6.30 2.86 -9.31
CA ALA A 52 -5.16 2.22 -8.66
C ALA A 52 -4.05 1.89 -9.66
N VAL A 53 -2.80 1.99 -9.22
CA VAL A 53 -1.61 1.68 -10.04
C VAL A 53 -0.75 0.62 -9.39
N ALA A 54 -0.07 -0.20 -10.20
CA ALA A 54 0.88 -1.18 -9.69
C ALA A 54 2.08 -0.49 -9.05
N VAL A 55 2.48 -0.92 -7.86
CA VAL A 55 3.67 -0.44 -7.17
C VAL A 55 4.56 -1.60 -6.74
N THR A 56 5.85 -1.33 -6.64
CA THR A 56 6.82 -2.29 -6.11
C THR A 56 6.68 -2.43 -4.59
N ALA A 57 7.24 -3.50 -4.02
CA ALA A 57 7.29 -3.67 -2.56
C ALA A 57 8.04 -2.51 -1.87
N LYS A 58 9.09 -1.98 -2.49
CA LYS A 58 9.84 -0.82 -2.00
C LYS A 58 8.96 0.43 -1.97
N GLN A 59 8.25 0.71 -3.07
CA GLN A 59 7.33 1.85 -3.13
C GLN A 59 6.19 1.69 -2.13
N ALA A 60 5.58 0.50 -2.00
CA ALA A 60 4.56 0.25 -0.97
C ALA A 60 5.07 0.57 0.44
N ARG A 61 6.33 0.22 0.73
CA ARG A 61 6.97 0.53 2.02
C ARG A 61 7.19 2.02 2.23
N GLU A 62 7.56 2.75 1.17
CA GLU A 62 7.74 4.21 1.19
C GLU A 62 6.40 4.95 1.35
N LEU A 63 5.34 4.49 0.67
CA LEU A 63 3.98 5.02 0.80
C LEU A 63 3.45 4.86 2.24
N LYS A 64 3.86 3.80 2.94
CA LYS A 64 3.55 3.57 4.36
C LYS A 64 4.77 3.78 5.26
N ALA A 65 5.62 4.78 4.95
CA ALA A 65 6.86 5.04 5.69
C ALA A 65 6.65 5.43 7.17
N GLY A 66 5.45 5.86 7.56
CA GLY A 66 5.09 6.10 8.95
C GLY A 66 5.05 4.81 9.79
N LEU A 67 4.84 3.65 9.17
CA LEU A 67 4.87 2.36 9.85
C LEU A 67 6.30 1.87 10.05
N ASP A 68 6.57 1.15 11.13
CA ASP A 68 7.77 0.33 11.26
C ASP A 68 7.63 -0.96 10.41
N GLU A 69 8.68 -1.80 10.40
CA GLU A 69 8.67 -3.01 9.59
C GLU A 69 7.62 -4.04 10.06
N ARG A 70 7.46 -4.20 11.37
CA ARG A 70 6.49 -5.13 11.95
C ARG A 70 5.06 -4.71 11.59
N ALA A 71 4.71 -3.45 11.84
CA ALA A 71 3.39 -2.89 11.54
C ALA A 71 3.09 -2.92 10.04
N PHE A 72 4.08 -2.69 9.17
CA PHE A 72 3.89 -2.83 7.73
C PHE A 72 3.61 -4.29 7.34
N ASN A 73 4.35 -5.25 7.91
CA ASN A 73 4.14 -6.67 7.62
C ASN A 73 2.78 -7.18 8.12
N GLU A 74 2.33 -6.72 9.29
CA GLU A 74 0.99 -7.00 9.83
C GLU A 74 -0.11 -6.45 8.91
N LEU A 75 0.01 -5.18 8.48
CA LEU A 75 -0.90 -4.58 7.50
C LEU A 75 -0.98 -5.42 6.23
N VAL A 76 0.16 -5.82 5.68
CA VAL A 76 0.22 -6.61 4.45
C VAL A 76 -0.36 -8.01 4.64
N ALA A 77 -0.21 -8.63 5.82
CA ALA A 77 -0.84 -9.91 6.13
C ALA A 77 -2.37 -9.80 6.14
N VAL A 78 -2.92 -8.75 6.76
CA VAL A 78 -4.37 -8.47 6.75
C VAL A 78 -4.87 -8.23 5.32
N LEU A 79 -4.18 -7.41 4.54
CA LEU A 79 -4.59 -7.09 3.17
C LEU A 79 -4.52 -8.30 2.22
N ALA A 80 -3.52 -9.17 2.37
CA ALA A 80 -3.36 -10.36 1.54
C ALA A 80 -4.26 -11.53 1.97
N GLY A 81 -4.73 -11.52 3.21
CA GLY A 81 -5.65 -12.52 3.79
C GLY A 81 -7.12 -12.12 3.76
N GLY A 82 -7.47 -11.02 3.07
CA GLY A 82 -8.84 -10.50 2.93
C GLY A 82 -9.74 -11.38 2.07
N GLY A 83 -10.06 -12.56 2.61
CA GLY A 83 -11.09 -13.49 2.19
C GLY A 83 -11.51 -14.29 3.43
N LEU A 84 -12.33 -13.68 4.27
CA LEU A 84 -13.22 -14.36 5.20
C LEU A 84 -14.65 -13.99 4.80
#